data_AF-A0A848Y964-F1
#
_entry.id   AF-A0A848Y964-F1
#
_cell.length_a   1.000
_cell.length_b   1.000
_cell.length_c   1.000
_cell.angle_alpha   90.00
_cell.angle_beta   90.00
_cell.angle_gamma   90.00
#
_symmetry.space_group_name_H-M   'P 1'
#
loop_
_entity.id
_entity.type
_entity.pdbx_description
1 polymer ?
#
loop_
_entity_poly.entity_id
_entity_poly.type
_entity_poly.pdbx_seq_one_letter_code
_entity_poly.pdbx_strand_id
1 'polypeptide(L)'
;MKTPFESVMDPDQNSLRRIPPAQRFQIMVYLSMMWTAIFCFAAGAWAWYGELVVGHIAVALGIMVTGLTFRNANRSHEPND
;
A
#
# COMPACT_ATOMS: atom_id res chain seq x y z
N MET A 1 -3.50 -19.64 -29.44
CA MET A 1 -3.17 -19.38 -28.03
C MET A 1 -4.24 -18.44 -27.51
N LYS A 2 -5.04 -18.83 -26.52
CA LYS A 2 -6.08 -17.93 -25.97
C LYS A 2 -5.43 -16.96 -25.00
N THR A 3 -5.78 -15.68 -25.08
CA THR A 3 -5.24 -14.69 -24.14
C THR A 3 -5.94 -14.82 -22.78
N PRO A 4 -5.26 -14.49 -21.67
CA PRO A 4 -5.90 -14.49 -20.34
C PRO A 4 -7.15 -13.61 -20.29
N PHE A 5 -7.15 -12.52 -21.07
CA PHE A 5 -8.29 -11.61 -21.21
C PHE A 5 -9.50 -12.29 -21.87
N GLU A 6 -9.31 -12.97 -22.99
CA GLU A 6 -10.40 -13.72 -23.65
C GLU A 6 -10.98 -14.80 -22.73
N SER A 7 -10.16 -15.47 -21.92
CA SER A 7 -10.66 -16.49 -20.99
C SER A 7 -11.62 -15.94 -19.92
N VAL A 8 -11.54 -14.65 -19.61
CA VAL A 8 -12.35 -14.01 -18.54
C VAL A 8 -13.49 -13.18 -19.13
N MET A 9 -13.22 -12.41 -20.19
CA MET A 9 -14.17 -11.47 -20.78
C MET A 9 -15.04 -12.06 -21.89
N ASP A 10 -14.64 -13.16 -22.51
CA ASP A 10 -15.44 -13.79 -23.56
C ASP A 10 -16.69 -14.47 -22.94
N PRO A 11 -17.91 -14.02 -23.26
CA PRO A 11 -19.14 -14.61 -22.72
C PRO A 11 -19.33 -16.06 -23.12
N ASP A 12 -18.69 -16.50 -24.23
CA ASP A 12 -18.75 -17.87 -24.73
C ASP A 12 -17.66 -18.77 -24.15
N GLN A 13 -16.68 -18.24 -23.41
CA GLN A 13 -15.58 -19.04 -22.87
C GLN A 13 -15.33 -18.86 -21.37
N ASN A 14 -15.92 -17.84 -20.77
CA ASN A 14 -15.90 -17.60 -19.33
C ASN A 14 -16.49 -18.80 -18.55
N SER A 15 -15.87 -19.18 -17.43
CA SER A 15 -16.38 -20.19 -16.49
C SER A 15 -17.81 -19.91 -15.98
N LEU A 16 -18.26 -18.65 -16.04
CA LEU A 16 -19.63 -18.24 -15.69
C LEU A 16 -20.66 -18.46 -16.82
N ARG A 17 -20.27 -19.05 -17.97
CA ARG A 17 -21.13 -19.27 -19.15
C ARG A 17 -22.35 -20.16 -18.88
N ARG A 18 -22.41 -20.92 -17.79
CA ARG A 18 -23.59 -21.73 -17.44
C ARG A 18 -24.70 -20.95 -16.73
N ILE A 19 -24.42 -19.73 -16.27
CA ILE A 19 -25.32 -18.93 -15.43
C ILE A 19 -26.18 -18.01 -16.31
N PRO A 20 -27.41 -17.58 -15.93
CA PRO A 20 -28.18 -16.59 -16.71
C PRO A 20 -27.40 -15.28 -16.93
N PRO A 21 -27.56 -14.62 -18.10
CA PRO A 21 -26.71 -13.48 -18.51
C PRO A 21 -26.75 -12.30 -17.53
N ALA A 22 -27.90 -12.00 -16.93
CA ALA A 22 -28.03 -10.93 -15.93
C ALA A 22 -27.17 -11.19 -14.67
N GLN A 23 -27.11 -12.45 -14.23
CA GLN A 23 -26.34 -12.83 -13.05
C GLN A 23 -24.83 -12.89 -13.34
N ARG A 24 -24.42 -13.22 -14.58
CA ARG A 24 -23.02 -13.09 -15.01
C ARG A 24 -22.54 -11.64 -14.90
N PHE A 25 -23.34 -10.71 -15.39
CA PHE A 25 -23.04 -9.28 -15.33
C PHE A 25 -22.93 -8.82 -13.88
N GLN A 26 -23.88 -9.20 -13.03
CA GLN A 26 -23.84 -8.85 -11.60
C GLN A 26 -22.56 -9.34 -10.90
N ILE A 27 -22.14 -10.59 -11.15
CA ILE A 27 -20.92 -11.16 -10.55
C ILE A 27 -19.67 -10.40 -11.03
N MET A 28 -19.58 -10.10 -12.32
CA MET A 28 -18.45 -9.36 -12.89
C MET A 28 -18.37 -7.92 -12.35
N VAL A 29 -19.52 -7.26 -12.20
CA VAL A 29 -19.62 -5.90 -11.61
C VAL A 29 -19.29 -5.91 -10.12
N TYR A 30 -19.80 -6.89 -9.35
CA TYR A 30 -19.47 -7.02 -7.93
C TYR A 30 -17.97 -7.21 -7.72
N LEU A 31 -17.35 -8.07 -8.54
CA LEU A 31 -15.92 -8.32 -8.46
C LEU A 31 -15.12 -7.04 -8.77
N SER A 32 -15.50 -6.25 -9.78
CA SER A 32 -14.81 -4.99 -10.11
C SER A 32 -14.97 -3.95 -9.00
N MET A 33 -16.17 -3.82 -8.44
CA MET A 33 -16.47 -2.87 -7.37
C MET A 33 -15.73 -3.23 -6.07
N MET A 34 -15.67 -4.52 -5.71
CA MET A 34 -14.92 -5.00 -4.56
C MET A 34 -13.43 -4.63 -4.68
N TRP A 35 -12.80 -4.95 -5.81
CA TRP A 35 -11.39 -4.64 -6.03
C TRP A 35 -11.11 -3.13 -6.10
N THR A 36 -12.01 -2.37 -6.72
CA THR A 36 -11.89 -0.90 -6.74
C THR A 36 -11.97 -0.32 -5.33
N ALA A 37 -12.88 -0.81 -4.49
CA ALA A 37 -12.99 -0.38 -3.10
C ALA A 37 -11.74 -0.73 -2.28
N ILE A 38 -11.19 -1.94 -2.45
CA ILE A 38 -9.94 -2.35 -1.80
C ILE A 38 -8.80 -1.43 -2.21
N PHE A 39 -8.65 -1.11 -3.50
CA PHE A 39 -7.58 -0.23 -3.97
C PHE A 39 -7.75 1.21 -3.50
N CYS A 40 -8.96 1.76 -3.53
CA CYS A 40 -9.23 3.09 -2.98
C CYS A 40 -8.94 3.14 -1.48
N PHE A 41 -9.37 2.12 -0.73
CA PHE A 41 -9.13 2.05 0.71
C PHE A 41 -7.64 1.87 1.02
N ALA A 42 -6.93 1.01 0.28
CA ALA A 42 -5.48 0.82 0.43
C ALA A 42 -4.70 2.09 0.08
N ALA A 43 -5.07 2.80 -0.99
CA ALA A 43 -4.45 4.07 -1.38
C ALA A 43 -4.74 5.17 -0.35
N GLY A 44 -5.97 5.26 0.16
CA GLY A 44 -6.34 6.18 1.24
C GLY A 44 -5.64 5.85 2.55
N ALA A 45 -5.53 4.56 2.90
CA ALA A 45 -4.79 4.10 4.05
C ALA A 45 -3.30 4.39 3.89
N TRP A 46 -2.73 4.26 2.69
CA TRP A 46 -1.35 4.66 2.41
C TRP A 46 -1.13 6.17 2.59
N ALA A 47 -2.08 7.00 2.13
CA ALA A 47 -2.02 8.44 2.35
C ALA A 47 -2.05 8.81 3.84
N TRP A 48 -2.82 8.09 4.66
CA TRP A 48 -2.90 8.32 6.12
C TRP A 48 -1.73 7.69 6.91
N TYR A 49 -1.31 6.49 6.55
CA TYR A 49 -0.29 5.69 7.25
C TYR A 49 1.14 6.10 6.86
N GLY A 50 1.32 6.64 5.65
CA GLY A 50 2.59 7.24 5.21
C GLY A 50 3.01 8.39 6.12
N GLU A 51 2.06 9.23 6.55
CA GLU A 51 2.32 10.34 7.47
C GLU A 51 2.77 9.86 8.86
N LEU A 52 2.14 8.80 9.38
CA LEU A 52 2.49 8.18 10.66
C LEU A 52 3.90 7.58 10.65
N VAL A 53 4.28 6.88 9.56
CA VAL A 53 5.64 6.31 9.41
C VAL A 53 6.68 7.42 9.24
N VAL A 54 6.41 8.45 8.45
CA VAL A 54 7.30 9.62 8.29
C VAL A 54 7.50 10.35 9.62
N GLY A 55 6.43 10.53 10.40
CA GLY A 55 6.50 11.10 11.76
C GLY A 55 7.38 10.28 12.69
N HIS A 56 7.24 8.96 12.71
CA HIS A 56 8.09 8.09 13.53
C HIS A 56 9.57 8.13 13.10
N ILE A 57 9.85 8.13 11.80
CA ILE A 57 11.21 8.26 11.26
C ILE A 57 11.80 9.64 11.63
N ALA A 58 11.02 10.72 11.51
CA ALA A 58 11.46 12.07 11.86
C ALA A 58 11.79 12.20 13.36
N VAL A 59 10.98 11.61 14.24
CA VAL A 59 11.25 11.58 15.69
C VAL A 59 12.50 10.76 15.99
N ALA A 60 12.65 9.57 15.41
CA ALA A 60 13.85 8.75 15.58
C ALA A 60 15.13 9.49 15.11
N LEU A 61 15.04 10.20 13.99
CA LEU A 61 16.13 11.00 13.44
C LEU A 61 16.46 12.20 14.34
N GLY A 62 15.44 12.87 14.91
CA GLY A 62 15.61 13.94 15.90
C GLY A 62 16.32 13.48 17.18
N ILE A 63 15.97 12.30 17.71
CA ILE A 63 16.64 11.70 18.88
C ILE A 63 18.09 11.35 18.52
N MET A 64 18.33 10.76 17.35
CA MET A 64 19.68 10.40 16.90
C MET A 64 20.58 11.64 16.75
N VAL A 65 20.10 12.71 16.10
CA VAL A 65 20.85 13.96 15.97
C VAL A 65 21.16 14.57 17.33
N THR A 66 20.18 14.58 18.23
CA THR A 66 20.36 15.06 19.61
C THR A 66 21.44 14.27 20.35
N GLY A 67 21.41 12.93 20.25
CA GLY A 67 22.44 12.06 20.82
C GLY A 67 23.83 12.30 20.23
N LEU A 68 23.92 12.55 18.92
CA LEU A 68 25.19 12.90 18.26
C LEU A 68 25.74 14.25 18.73
N THR A 69 24.86 15.25 18.88
CA THR A 69 25.21 16.57 19.39
C THR A 69 25.78 16.50 20.81
N PHE A 70 25.10 15.79 21.72
CA PHE A 70 25.59 15.61 23.08
C PHE A 70 26.89 14.78 23.13
N ARG A 71 27.03 13.76 22.28
CA ARG A 71 28.26 12.96 22.20
C ARG A 71 29.44 13.79 21.70
N ASN A 72 29.22 14.69 20.74
CA ASN A 72 30.26 15.60 20.26
C ASN A 72 30.64 16.64 21.33
N ALA A 73 29.66 17.20 22.06
CA ALA A 73 29.91 18.13 23.16
C ALA A 73 30.71 17.47 24.32
N ASN A 74 30.46 16.18 24.58
CA ASN A 74 31.19 15.45 25.62
C ASN A 74 32.64 15.14 25.22
N ARG A 75 32.93 14.98 23.92
CA ARG A 75 34.30 14.79 23.40
C ARG A 75 35.16 16.05 23.43
N SER A 76 34.56 17.23 23.35
CA SER A 76 35.28 18.51 23.47
C SER A 76 35.71 18.85 24.90
N HIS A 77 35.31 18.05 25.89
CA HIS A 77 35.60 18.28 27.32
C HIS A 77 36.63 17.29 27.90
N GLU A 78 37.36 16.56 27.06
CA GLU A 78 38.53 15.77 27.48
C GLU A 78 39.70 16.74 27.71
N PRO A 79 40.15 16.96 28.96
CA PRO A 79 41.30 17.82 29.23
C PRO A 79 42.53 17.15 28.62
N ASN A 80 43.22 17.88 27.74
CA ASN A 80 44.51 17.48 27.22
C ASN A 80 45.51 17.56 28.38
N ASP A 81 45.98 16.41 28.87
CA ASP A 81 47.09 16.30 29.82
C ASP A 81 48.38 16.95 29.24
#